data_AF-A0A178FHA5-F1
#
_entry.id   AF-A0A178FHA5-F1
#
_cell.length_a   1.000
_cell.length_b   1.000
_cell.length_c   1.000
_cell.angle_alpha   90.00
_cell.angle_beta   90.00
_cell.angle_gamma   90.00
#
_symmetry.space_group_name_H-M   'P 1'
#
loop_
_entity.id
_entity.type
_entity.pdbx_description
1 polymer ?
#
loop_
_entity_poly.entity_id
_entity_poly.type
_entity_poly.pdbx_seq_one_letter_code
_entity_poly.pdbx_strand_id
1 'polypeptide(L)'
;MQQTNAWRRAGAPLPVCNEGDVCDDETRRDVDLMILDYIVCAALTSILHERIADRQGAEQRQEGIHGCDRWLEIAEATLHLFKTNNPGETLSDDIKLKIKTLNFSNLFFRRFKRTAYLPSRAALAAQRKKSSERARRWLEENSFQETAPAEELDRAFEHVEPISASQIDENRRTFLDHMAVKETEEYEFDVEASVTLCDILPELMELCDSAPESVSDDICTIAVLFMLHAAIEQGLLYGRVGREVLDETFAWGNKDDDHSWAETRDRHRLSLCPNADDADDDDDDNNADEDYGEQLKRIIYENPPFEFEGEVLNLIQTLQRTWDAPILNQLEQGKLFSLGEDEVAAFKRRVVFNHSGS
;
A
#
# COMPACT_ATOMS: atom_id res chain seq x y z
N MET A 1 -0.01 -32.64 -7.30
CA MET A 1 -0.08 -33.12 -8.70
C MET A 1 0.50 -31.98 -9.54
N GLN A 2 1.72 -32.14 -10.06
CA GLN A 2 2.46 -31.06 -10.73
C GLN A 2 1.74 -30.67 -12.03
N GLN A 3 1.12 -29.49 -12.08
CA GLN A 3 0.64 -28.90 -13.33
C GLN A 3 1.86 -28.57 -14.19
N THR A 4 1.94 -29.23 -15.35
CA THR A 4 2.95 -28.96 -16.36
C THR A 4 2.38 -27.95 -17.34
N ASN A 5 2.76 -26.68 -17.20
CA ASN A 5 2.28 -25.59 -18.06
C ASN A 5 2.56 -25.87 -19.56
N ALA A 6 1.61 -25.52 -20.42
CA ALA A 6 1.64 -25.83 -21.86
C ALA A 6 2.86 -25.23 -22.58
N TRP A 7 3.33 -24.05 -22.17
CA TRP A 7 4.52 -23.41 -22.73
C TRP A 7 5.83 -24.19 -22.54
N ARG A 8 5.92 -25.15 -21.61
CA ARG A 8 7.10 -26.05 -21.50
C ARG A 8 7.25 -26.98 -22.71
N ARG A 9 6.21 -27.14 -23.53
CA ARG A 9 6.24 -27.96 -24.76
C ARG A 9 6.71 -27.18 -26.00
N ALA A 10 7.02 -25.89 -25.88
CA ALA A 10 7.36 -25.00 -26.99
C ALA A 10 8.67 -25.33 -27.74
N GLY A 11 9.42 -26.36 -27.31
CA GLY A 11 10.61 -26.88 -28.02
C GLY A 11 10.32 -28.00 -29.03
N ALA A 12 9.07 -28.47 -29.16
CA ALA A 12 8.70 -29.49 -30.14
C ALA A 12 8.47 -28.86 -31.54
N PRO A 13 8.84 -29.55 -32.63
CA PRO A 13 8.50 -29.10 -33.99
C PRO A 13 6.98 -28.97 -34.13
N LEU A 14 6.53 -27.79 -34.56
CA LEU A 14 5.10 -27.49 -34.70
C LEU A 14 4.44 -28.45 -35.71
N PRO A 15 3.26 -29.01 -35.39
CA PRO A 15 2.45 -29.72 -36.37
C PRO A 15 2.07 -28.77 -37.51
N VAL A 16 1.86 -29.34 -38.70
CA VAL A 16 1.37 -28.60 -39.87
C VAL A 16 0.02 -27.97 -39.52
N CYS A 17 -0.03 -26.64 -39.44
CA CYS A 17 -1.24 -25.89 -39.08
C CYS A 17 -2.34 -26.14 -40.14
N ASN A 18 -3.37 -26.88 -39.75
CA ASN A 18 -4.67 -26.80 -40.41
C ASN A 18 -5.39 -25.56 -39.85
N GLU A 19 -6.07 -24.79 -40.69
CA GLU A 19 -6.77 -23.52 -40.37
C GLU A 19 -7.96 -23.65 -39.38
N GLY A 20 -8.00 -24.72 -38.58
CA GLY A 20 -9.00 -24.97 -37.53
C GLY A 20 -8.41 -25.15 -36.13
N ASP A 21 -7.13 -24.80 -35.91
CA ASP A 21 -6.51 -24.88 -34.58
C ASP A 21 -6.96 -23.68 -33.73
N VAL A 22 -8.18 -23.78 -33.22
CA VAL A 22 -8.71 -22.89 -32.19
C VAL A 22 -7.75 -23.00 -31.01
N CYS A 23 -7.06 -21.90 -30.68
CA CYS A 23 -6.23 -21.77 -29.49
C CYS A 23 -6.96 -22.43 -28.31
N ASP A 24 -6.41 -23.55 -27.82
CA ASP A 24 -7.06 -24.32 -26.76
C ASP A 24 -7.28 -23.43 -25.53
N ASP A 25 -8.34 -23.71 -24.77
CA ASP A 25 -8.73 -22.82 -23.67
C ASP A 25 -7.62 -22.70 -22.60
N GLU A 26 -6.74 -23.70 -22.51
CA GLU A 26 -5.53 -23.68 -21.68
C GLU A 26 -4.54 -22.61 -22.16
N THR A 27 -4.21 -22.57 -23.45
CA THR A 27 -3.30 -21.58 -24.05
C THR A 27 -3.89 -20.18 -23.95
N ARG A 28 -5.20 -20.01 -24.13
CA ARG A 28 -5.86 -18.70 -23.98
C ARG A 28 -5.73 -18.18 -22.55
N ARG A 29 -5.99 -19.03 -21.55
CA ARG A 29 -5.83 -18.69 -20.13
C ARG A 29 -4.39 -18.30 -19.80
N ASP A 30 -3.44 -19.09 -20.30
CA ASP A 30 -2.02 -18.88 -20.15
C ASP A 30 -1.59 -17.50 -20.69
N VAL A 31 -2.10 -17.11 -21.86
CA VAL A 31 -1.89 -15.77 -22.44
C VAL A 31 -2.54 -14.67 -21.59
N ASP A 32 -3.79 -14.85 -21.17
CA ASP A 32 -4.49 -13.85 -20.35
C ASP A 32 -3.76 -13.60 -19.01
N LEU A 33 -3.23 -14.65 -18.38
CA LEU A 33 -2.40 -14.54 -17.16
C LEU A 33 -1.09 -13.79 -17.41
N MET A 34 -0.39 -14.10 -18.51
CA MET A 34 0.85 -13.41 -18.88
C MET A 34 0.64 -11.91 -19.11
N ILE A 35 -0.48 -11.55 -19.75
CA ILE A 35 -0.86 -10.16 -20.00
C ILE A 35 -1.19 -9.45 -18.68
N LEU A 36 -2.01 -10.09 -17.83
CA LEU A 36 -2.36 -9.53 -16.52
C LEU A 36 -1.12 -9.28 -15.63
N ASP A 37 -0.21 -10.26 -15.53
CA ASP A 37 1.01 -10.15 -14.73
C ASP A 37 1.90 -9.00 -15.19
N TYR A 38 2.10 -8.86 -16.51
CA TYR A 38 2.85 -7.75 -17.08
C TYR A 38 2.23 -6.39 -16.75
N ILE A 39 0.92 -6.25 -16.96
CA ILE A 39 0.21 -4.98 -16.78
C ILE A 39 0.21 -4.57 -15.30
N VAL A 40 0.00 -5.50 -14.37
CA VAL A 40 0.06 -5.22 -12.92
C VAL A 40 1.46 -4.73 -12.53
N CYS A 41 2.50 -5.41 -13.01
CA CYS A 41 3.89 -5.00 -12.75
C CYS A 41 4.22 -3.63 -13.38
N ALA A 42 3.72 -3.35 -14.58
CA ALA A 42 3.91 -2.08 -15.27
C ALA A 42 3.20 -0.93 -14.54
N ALA A 43 1.96 -1.15 -14.10
CA ALA A 43 1.20 -0.19 -13.31
C ALA A 43 1.90 0.15 -12.00
N LEU A 44 2.36 -0.87 -11.26
CA LEU A 44 3.10 -0.65 -10.02
C LEU A 44 4.38 0.14 -10.26
N THR A 45 5.18 -0.25 -11.25
CA THR A 45 6.41 0.45 -11.61
C THR A 45 6.15 1.91 -11.99
N SER A 46 5.04 2.18 -12.70
CA SER A 46 4.63 3.54 -13.03
C SER A 46 4.35 4.37 -11.78
N ILE A 47 3.62 3.83 -10.80
CA ILE A 47 3.30 4.51 -9.54
C ILE A 47 4.59 4.85 -8.76
N LEU A 48 5.51 3.89 -8.66
CA LEU A 48 6.78 4.09 -7.96
C LEU A 48 7.63 5.16 -8.65
N HIS A 49 7.74 5.13 -9.97
CA HIS A 49 8.47 6.15 -10.72
C HIS A 49 7.86 7.54 -10.55
N GLU A 50 6.52 7.66 -10.60
CA GLU A 50 5.82 8.92 -10.35
C GLU A 50 6.17 9.48 -8.97
N ARG A 51 6.06 8.66 -7.91
CA ARG A 51 6.34 9.12 -6.55
C ARG A 51 7.82 9.44 -6.32
N ILE A 52 8.73 8.65 -6.85
CA ILE A 52 10.18 8.91 -6.76
C ILE A 52 10.52 10.24 -7.44
N ALA A 53 9.94 10.52 -8.62
CA ALA A 53 10.15 11.78 -9.31
C ALA A 53 9.62 12.98 -8.49
N ASP A 54 8.42 12.85 -7.91
CA ASP A 54 7.82 13.87 -7.04
C ASP A 54 8.74 14.17 -5.84
N ARG A 55 9.25 13.14 -5.16
CA ARG A 55 10.18 13.27 -4.01
C ARG A 55 11.52 13.89 -4.36
N GLN A 56 12.01 13.71 -5.59
CA GLN A 56 13.27 14.28 -6.06
C GLN A 56 13.13 15.72 -6.57
N GLY A 57 11.92 16.29 -6.52
CA GLY A 57 11.66 17.63 -7.03
C GLY A 57 11.81 17.74 -8.55
N ALA A 58 11.74 16.63 -9.27
CA ALA A 58 11.80 16.64 -10.72
C ALA A 58 10.55 17.36 -11.25
N GLU A 59 10.73 18.46 -12.01
CA GLU A 59 9.65 18.99 -12.84
C GLU A 59 9.20 17.86 -13.76
N GLN A 60 7.89 17.54 -13.75
CA GLN A 60 7.28 16.53 -14.62
C GLN A 60 7.55 16.86 -16.10
N ARG A 61 8.72 16.47 -16.60
CA ARG A 61 9.06 16.42 -18.01
C ARG A 61 9.14 14.95 -18.39
N GLN A 62 7.99 14.36 -18.70
CA GLN A 62 7.98 13.16 -19.53
C GLN A 62 6.67 13.10 -20.31
N GLU A 63 6.68 13.74 -21.49
CA GLU A 63 5.73 13.56 -22.60
C GLU A 63 5.74 12.11 -23.17
N GLY A 64 6.19 11.11 -22.42
CA GLY A 64 6.47 9.76 -22.93
C GLY A 64 6.15 8.59 -22.00
N ILE A 65 5.88 8.81 -20.71
CA ILE A 65 5.36 7.76 -19.84
C ILE A 65 3.83 7.88 -19.89
N HIS A 66 3.15 6.86 -20.41
CA HIS A 66 1.70 6.76 -20.24
C HIS A 66 1.38 6.92 -18.75
N GLY A 67 0.64 7.98 -18.39
CA GLY A 67 0.43 8.33 -16.97
C GLY A 67 -0.11 7.16 -16.16
N CYS A 68 0.17 7.13 -14.86
CA CYS A 68 -0.20 6.04 -13.95
C CYS A 68 -1.68 5.64 -14.07
N ASP A 69 -2.57 6.62 -14.26
CA ASP A 69 -4.00 6.39 -14.45
C ASP A 69 -4.32 5.50 -15.65
N ARG A 70 -3.58 5.62 -16.76
CA ARG A 70 -3.79 4.76 -17.93
C ARG A 70 -3.35 3.32 -17.65
N TRP A 71 -2.27 3.12 -16.91
CA TRP A 71 -1.84 1.78 -16.54
C TRP A 71 -2.81 1.11 -15.56
N LEU A 72 -3.37 1.87 -14.62
CA LEU A 72 -4.42 1.39 -13.72
C LEU A 72 -5.70 1.03 -14.48
N GLU A 73 -6.12 1.87 -15.44
CA GLU A 73 -7.26 1.58 -16.32
C GLU A 73 -7.10 0.23 -17.03
N ILE A 74 -5.91 0.04 -17.63
CA ILE A 74 -5.58 -1.17 -18.38
C ILE A 74 -5.49 -2.38 -17.44
N ALA A 75 -4.95 -2.21 -16.22
CA ALA A 75 -4.89 -3.27 -15.21
C ALA A 75 -6.29 -3.73 -14.77
N GLU A 76 -7.18 -2.79 -14.47
CA GLU A 76 -8.56 -3.08 -14.08
C GLU A 76 -9.33 -3.77 -15.22
N ALA A 77 -9.24 -3.23 -16.44
CA ALA A 77 -9.88 -3.81 -17.61
C ALA A 77 -9.38 -5.23 -17.89
N THR A 78 -8.07 -5.46 -17.77
CA THR A 78 -7.47 -6.78 -17.99
C THR A 78 -7.88 -7.77 -16.92
N LEU A 79 -7.92 -7.36 -15.64
CA LEU A 79 -8.39 -8.20 -14.55
C LEU A 79 -9.87 -8.58 -14.74
N HIS A 80 -10.70 -7.65 -15.19
CA HIS A 80 -12.10 -7.90 -15.50
C HIS A 80 -12.26 -8.89 -16.66
N LEU A 81 -11.50 -8.69 -17.75
CA LEU A 81 -11.47 -9.61 -18.89
C LEU A 81 -11.01 -11.02 -18.48
N PHE A 82 -9.94 -11.12 -17.68
CA PHE A 82 -9.45 -12.41 -17.17
C PHE A 82 -10.55 -13.16 -16.42
N LYS A 83 -11.22 -12.49 -15.47
CA LYS A 83 -12.31 -13.09 -14.67
C LYS A 83 -13.52 -13.50 -15.53
N THR A 84 -13.81 -12.73 -16.58
CA THR A 84 -14.93 -13.00 -17.50
C THR A 84 -14.62 -14.20 -18.39
N ASN A 85 -13.40 -14.28 -18.92
CA ASN A 85 -12.96 -15.33 -19.83
C ASN A 85 -12.70 -16.66 -19.10
N ASN A 86 -12.36 -16.62 -17.81
CA ASN A 86 -11.94 -17.79 -17.02
C ASN A 86 -12.82 -17.96 -15.77
N PRO A 87 -14.14 -18.21 -15.92
CA PRO A 87 -15.05 -18.29 -14.78
C PRO A 87 -14.73 -19.50 -13.90
N GLY A 88 -14.54 -19.26 -12.60
CA GLY A 88 -14.26 -20.30 -11.59
C GLY A 88 -12.77 -20.59 -11.38
N GLU A 89 -11.88 -20.00 -12.18
CA GLU A 89 -10.44 -20.10 -11.97
C GLU A 89 -9.97 -19.11 -10.90
N THR A 90 -9.02 -19.55 -10.08
CA THR A 90 -8.39 -18.71 -9.07
C THR A 90 -7.01 -18.26 -9.53
N LEU A 91 -6.69 -16.99 -9.32
CA LEU A 91 -5.34 -16.47 -9.54
C LEU A 91 -4.32 -17.21 -8.67
N SER A 92 -3.08 -17.32 -9.16
CA SER A 92 -1.95 -17.79 -8.37
C SER A 92 -1.66 -16.83 -7.21
N ASP A 93 -1.02 -17.32 -6.16
CA ASP A 93 -0.68 -16.49 -4.99
C ASP A 93 0.34 -15.41 -5.34
N ASP A 94 1.23 -15.66 -6.31
CA ASP A 94 2.14 -14.66 -6.88
C ASP A 94 1.38 -13.47 -7.52
N ILE A 95 0.41 -13.75 -8.39
CA ILE A 95 -0.38 -12.68 -9.03
C ILE A 95 -1.25 -11.96 -8.01
N LYS A 96 -1.82 -12.68 -7.04
CA LYS A 96 -2.56 -12.05 -5.93
C LYS A 96 -1.66 -11.11 -5.14
N LEU A 97 -0.44 -11.53 -4.78
CA LEU A 97 0.52 -10.70 -4.06
C LEU A 97 0.83 -9.43 -4.85
N LYS A 98 1.15 -9.56 -6.15
CA LYS A 98 1.41 -8.42 -7.04
C LYS A 98 0.23 -7.44 -7.11
N ILE A 99 -1.01 -7.94 -7.19
CA ILE A 99 -2.23 -7.12 -7.16
C ILE A 99 -2.40 -6.43 -5.80
N LYS A 100 -2.17 -7.12 -4.68
CA LYS A 100 -2.21 -6.51 -3.34
C LYS A 100 -1.19 -5.39 -3.20
N THR A 101 0.05 -5.62 -3.65
CA THR A 101 1.12 -4.62 -3.67
C THR A 101 0.76 -3.42 -4.56
N LEU A 102 0.14 -3.65 -5.73
CA LEU A 102 -0.37 -2.59 -6.60
C LEU A 102 -1.44 -1.74 -5.90
N ASN A 103 -2.44 -2.39 -5.29
CA ASN A 103 -3.52 -1.71 -4.60
C ASN A 103 -3.00 -0.86 -3.43
N PHE A 104 -2.16 -1.45 -2.58
CA PHE A 104 -1.51 -0.75 -1.47
C PHE A 104 -0.69 0.45 -1.98
N SER A 105 0.14 0.26 -3.01
CA SER A 105 0.98 1.32 -3.56
C SER A 105 0.16 2.46 -4.17
N ASN A 106 -0.94 2.14 -4.87
CA ASN A 106 -1.86 3.15 -5.40
C ASN A 106 -2.49 3.96 -4.27
N LEU A 107 -3.01 3.30 -3.23
CA LEU A 107 -3.61 3.98 -2.09
C LEU A 107 -2.57 4.84 -1.36
N PHE A 108 -1.41 4.29 -1.02
CA PHE A 108 -0.42 4.97 -0.19
C PHE A 108 0.28 6.14 -0.88
N PHE A 109 0.79 5.93 -2.10
CA PHE A 109 1.59 6.95 -2.79
C PHE A 109 0.76 7.98 -3.56
N ARG A 110 -0.53 7.71 -3.79
CA ARG A 110 -1.40 8.59 -4.57
C ARG A 110 -2.58 9.14 -3.76
N ARG A 111 -2.65 8.91 -2.44
CA ARG A 111 -3.74 9.44 -1.57
C ARG A 111 -3.95 10.95 -1.63
N PHE A 112 -2.93 11.72 -2.01
CA PHE A 112 -3.01 13.17 -2.16
C PHE A 112 -3.31 13.64 -3.59
N LYS A 113 -3.63 12.73 -4.52
CA LYS A 113 -3.95 13.06 -5.92
C LYS A 113 -5.43 12.88 -6.19
N ARG A 114 -5.99 13.76 -7.03
CA ARG A 114 -7.34 13.58 -7.57
C ARG A 114 -7.31 12.57 -8.69
N THR A 115 -7.71 11.35 -8.38
CA THR A 115 -7.79 10.26 -9.34
C THR A 115 -9.05 9.44 -9.11
N ALA A 116 -9.59 8.87 -10.18
CA ALA A 116 -10.75 7.97 -10.12
C ALA A 116 -10.41 6.60 -9.49
N TYR A 117 -9.12 6.30 -9.31
CA TYR A 117 -8.64 5.05 -8.75
C TYR A 117 -8.46 5.09 -7.23
N LEU A 118 -8.92 6.14 -6.55
CA LEU A 118 -9.08 6.14 -5.10
C LEU A 118 -10.53 5.80 -4.71
N PRO A 119 -10.75 5.24 -3.52
CA PRO A 119 -12.10 4.89 -3.08
C PRO A 119 -13.02 6.13 -3.01
N SER A 120 -14.27 5.97 -3.45
CA SER A 120 -15.30 7.00 -3.27
C SER A 120 -15.60 7.26 -1.79
N ARG A 121 -16.17 8.43 -1.46
CA ARG A 121 -16.64 8.75 -0.09
C ARG A 121 -17.51 7.64 0.52
N ALA A 122 -18.41 7.05 -0.26
CA ALA A 122 -19.27 5.97 0.21
C ALA A 122 -18.49 4.68 0.51
N ALA A 123 -17.49 4.35 -0.32
CA ALA A 123 -16.61 3.21 -0.09
C ALA A 123 -15.73 3.42 1.15
N LEU A 124 -15.15 4.62 1.33
CA LEU A 124 -14.38 4.97 2.53
C LEU A 124 -15.22 4.89 3.80
N ALA A 125 -16.45 5.41 3.78
CA ALA A 125 -17.34 5.33 4.94
C ALA A 125 -17.66 3.87 5.33
N ALA A 126 -17.88 3.00 4.33
CA ALA A 126 -18.10 1.58 4.56
C ALA A 126 -16.84 0.87 5.10
N GLN A 127 -15.67 1.24 4.58
CA GLN A 127 -14.37 0.73 5.01
C GLN A 127 -14.05 1.12 6.46
N ARG A 128 -14.19 2.40 6.81
CA ARG A 128 -14.01 2.92 8.18
C ARG A 128 -14.89 2.18 9.17
N LYS A 129 -16.18 2.01 8.85
CA LYS A 129 -17.10 1.22 9.69
C LYS A 129 -16.60 -0.21 9.92
N LYS A 130 -16.14 -0.88 8.85
CA LYS A 130 -15.58 -2.23 8.95
C LYS A 130 -14.29 -2.26 9.78
N SER A 131 -13.43 -1.26 9.64
CA SER A 131 -12.18 -1.11 10.40
C SER A 131 -12.44 -0.95 11.90
N SER A 132 -13.37 -0.07 12.28
CA SER A 132 -13.76 0.11 13.69
C SER A 132 -14.42 -1.17 14.26
N GLU A 133 -15.29 -1.84 13.50
CA GLU A 133 -15.90 -3.11 13.94
C GLU A 133 -14.87 -4.24 14.11
N ARG A 134 -13.84 -4.27 13.26
CA ARG A 134 -12.71 -5.21 13.35
C ARG A 134 -11.87 -4.93 14.59
N ALA A 135 -11.48 -3.68 14.82
CA ALA A 135 -10.71 -3.28 16.00
C ALA A 135 -11.45 -3.66 17.29
N ARG A 136 -12.75 -3.37 17.37
CA ARG A 136 -13.59 -3.73 18.52
C ARG A 136 -13.57 -5.24 18.79
N ARG A 137 -13.72 -6.08 17.76
CA ARG A 137 -13.64 -7.54 17.92
C ARG A 137 -12.26 -7.99 18.38
N TRP A 138 -11.20 -7.38 17.86
CA TRP A 138 -9.84 -7.70 18.29
C TRP A 138 -9.64 -7.42 19.78
N LEU A 139 -10.16 -6.31 20.29
CA LEU A 139 -10.09 -5.92 21.71
C LEU A 139 -10.95 -6.80 22.63
N GLU A 140 -11.99 -7.46 22.11
CA GLU A 140 -12.77 -8.45 22.87
C GLU A 140 -11.98 -9.76 23.07
N GLU A 141 -11.13 -10.10 22.10
CA GLU A 141 -10.39 -11.36 22.06
C GLU A 141 -8.96 -11.23 22.60
N ASN A 142 -8.39 -10.03 22.52
CA ASN A 142 -6.99 -9.71 22.81
C ASN A 142 -6.89 -8.51 23.74
N SER A 143 -5.68 -8.25 24.24
CA SER A 143 -5.40 -7.08 25.06
C SER A 143 -3.99 -6.60 24.75
N PHE A 144 -3.80 -5.29 24.85
CA PHE A 144 -2.45 -4.71 24.82
C PHE A 144 -1.70 -5.09 26.10
N GLN A 145 -0.37 -5.11 26.05
CA GLN A 145 0.46 -5.20 27.24
C GLN A 145 0.45 -3.84 27.96
N GLU A 146 -0.68 -3.48 28.55
CA GLU A 146 -0.84 -2.19 29.23
C GLU A 146 -0.13 -2.22 30.59
N THR A 147 0.64 -1.17 30.89
CA THR A 147 1.16 -0.90 32.23
C THR A 147 0.17 -0.10 33.09
N ALA A 148 -0.78 0.62 32.45
CA ALA A 148 -1.80 1.44 33.10
C ALA A 148 -3.21 0.90 32.81
N PRO A 149 -4.15 0.92 33.78
CA PRO A 149 -5.56 0.60 33.57
C PRO A 149 -6.21 1.43 32.46
N ALA A 150 -7.10 0.80 31.67
CA ALA A 150 -7.93 1.44 30.66
C ALA A 150 -8.64 2.72 31.13
N GLU A 151 -9.11 2.76 32.38
CA GLU A 151 -9.79 3.93 32.96
C GLU A 151 -8.86 5.14 33.15
N GLU A 152 -7.56 4.91 33.38
CA GLU A 152 -6.57 5.99 33.51
C GLU A 152 -6.26 6.60 32.14
N LEU A 153 -6.16 5.76 31.11
CA LEU A 153 -6.00 6.21 29.72
C LEU A 153 -7.21 7.02 29.24
N ASP A 154 -8.42 6.59 29.54
CA ASP A 154 -9.64 7.33 29.18
C ASP A 154 -9.63 8.72 29.83
N ARG A 155 -9.28 8.83 31.12
CA ARG A 155 -9.17 10.13 31.83
C ARG A 155 -8.07 11.01 31.26
N ALA A 156 -6.94 10.44 30.82
CA ALA A 156 -5.87 11.22 30.19
C ALA A 156 -6.38 11.94 28.92
N PHE A 157 -7.24 11.29 28.14
CA PHE A 157 -7.84 11.91 26.95
C PHE A 157 -8.99 12.88 27.25
N GLU A 158 -9.66 12.79 28.41
CA GLU A 158 -10.73 13.74 28.79
C GLU A 158 -10.22 15.17 28.98
N HIS A 159 -8.94 15.34 29.33
CA HIS A 159 -8.31 16.64 29.60
C HIS A 159 -7.55 17.21 28.39
N VAL A 160 -7.49 16.48 27.27
CA VAL A 160 -6.81 16.95 26.06
C VAL A 160 -7.59 18.09 25.42
N GLU A 161 -6.95 19.24 25.29
CA GLU A 161 -7.52 20.35 24.52
C GLU A 161 -7.62 19.98 23.03
N PRO A 162 -8.77 20.25 22.37
CA PRO A 162 -8.90 20.01 20.94
C PRO A 162 -7.95 20.91 20.13
N ILE A 163 -7.21 20.30 19.19
CA ILE A 163 -6.37 21.04 18.25
C ILE A 163 -7.26 21.97 17.42
N SER A 164 -6.96 23.27 17.40
CA SER A 164 -7.77 24.26 16.70
C SER A 164 -7.77 24.06 15.18
N ALA A 165 -8.85 24.45 14.50
CA ALA A 165 -8.95 24.36 13.05
C ALA A 165 -7.82 25.11 12.31
N SER A 166 -7.32 26.22 12.88
CA SER A 166 -6.16 26.94 12.36
C SER A 166 -4.86 26.14 12.47
N GLN A 167 -4.63 25.48 13.61
CA GLN A 167 -3.47 24.61 13.79
C GLN A 167 -3.55 23.40 12.86
N ILE A 168 -4.73 22.80 12.69
CA ILE A 168 -4.94 21.68 11.74
C ILE A 168 -4.57 22.09 10.31
N ASP A 169 -5.04 23.26 9.85
CA ASP A 169 -4.70 23.73 8.50
C ASP A 169 -3.20 24.05 8.34
N GLU A 170 -2.56 24.62 9.36
CA GLU A 170 -1.11 24.86 9.37
C GLU A 170 -0.28 23.57 9.38
N ASN A 171 -0.68 22.60 10.21
CA ASN A 171 -0.07 21.27 10.26
C ASN A 171 -0.19 20.59 8.90
N ARG A 172 -1.35 20.66 8.26
CA ARG A 172 -1.60 20.11 6.93
C ARG A 172 -0.70 20.73 5.87
N ARG A 173 -0.61 22.06 5.81
CA ARG A 173 0.26 22.75 4.84
C ARG A 173 1.73 22.38 5.05
N THR A 174 2.18 22.36 6.30
CA THR A 174 3.56 21.97 6.66
C THR A 174 3.84 20.51 6.31
N PHE A 175 2.89 19.61 6.57
CA PHE A 175 3.00 18.20 6.25
C PHE A 175 3.10 17.96 4.74
N LEU A 176 2.25 18.61 3.93
CA LEU A 176 2.28 18.46 2.48
C LEU A 176 3.59 18.97 1.87
N ASP A 177 4.10 20.11 2.35
CA ASP A 177 5.40 20.65 1.94
C ASP A 177 6.53 19.67 2.27
N HIS A 178 6.57 19.16 3.50
CA HIS A 178 7.55 18.15 3.92
C HIS A 178 7.47 16.86 3.09
N MET A 179 6.28 16.46 2.69
CA MET A 179 6.04 15.29 1.85
C MET A 179 6.27 15.53 0.35
N ALA A 180 6.78 16.70 -0.04
CA ALA A 180 6.95 17.10 -1.44
C ALA A 180 5.65 16.94 -2.26
N VAL A 181 4.50 17.22 -1.64
CA VAL A 181 3.19 17.20 -2.28
C VAL A 181 2.81 18.64 -2.63
N LYS A 182 2.63 18.90 -3.92
CA LYS A 182 2.15 20.20 -4.38
C LYS A 182 0.64 20.26 -4.23
N GLU A 183 0.14 21.23 -3.48
CA GLU A 183 -1.27 21.60 -3.55
C GLU A 183 -1.55 22.18 -4.94
N THR A 184 -2.20 21.39 -5.79
CA THR A 184 -2.70 21.84 -7.09
C THR A 184 -4.16 22.25 -6.95
N GLU A 185 -4.72 22.94 -7.95
CA GLU A 185 -6.18 23.19 -8.03
C GLU A 185 -7.01 21.89 -8.03
N GLU A 186 -6.36 20.74 -8.24
CA GLU A 186 -6.98 19.42 -8.26
C GLU A 186 -6.97 18.74 -6.88
N TYR A 187 -6.25 19.25 -5.87
CA TYR A 187 -6.29 18.72 -4.50
C TYR A 187 -7.30 19.50 -3.64
N GLU A 188 -8.38 18.84 -3.25
CA GLU A 188 -9.33 19.36 -2.26
C GLU A 188 -9.24 18.50 -1.00
N PHE A 189 -8.77 19.11 0.11
CA PHE A 189 -8.79 18.45 1.40
C PHE A 189 -10.23 18.34 1.89
N ASP A 190 -10.66 17.12 2.17
CA ASP A 190 -12.01 16.82 2.60
C ASP A 190 -11.94 15.72 3.66
N VAL A 191 -12.28 16.06 4.90
CA VAL A 191 -12.20 15.14 6.06
C VAL A 191 -12.95 13.82 5.81
N GLU A 192 -14.01 13.84 4.99
CA GLU A 192 -14.83 12.67 4.69
C GLU A 192 -14.39 11.93 3.44
N ALA A 193 -13.74 12.60 2.48
CA ALA A 193 -13.35 12.02 1.19
C ALA A 193 -11.84 11.77 1.02
N SER A 194 -10.99 12.35 1.87
CA SER A 194 -9.56 12.11 1.88
C SER A 194 -9.25 10.73 2.45
N VAL A 195 -8.37 10.00 1.76
CA VAL A 195 -7.86 8.70 2.18
C VAL A 195 -6.76 8.92 3.21
N THR A 196 -6.93 8.33 4.39
CA THR A 196 -5.97 8.41 5.51
C THR A 196 -5.13 7.14 5.59
N LEU A 197 -4.00 7.19 6.29
CA LEU A 197 -3.22 6.01 6.63
C LEU A 197 -4.06 4.99 7.40
N CYS A 198 -4.92 5.40 8.34
CA CYS A 198 -5.84 4.48 9.02
C CYS A 198 -6.75 3.73 8.03
N ASP A 199 -7.16 4.39 6.94
CA ASP A 199 -7.97 3.74 5.89
C ASP A 199 -7.16 2.69 5.11
N ILE A 200 -5.85 2.89 4.93
CA ILE A 200 -4.94 2.05 4.13
C ILE A 200 -4.34 0.89 4.95
N LEU A 201 -4.34 1.03 6.28
CA LEU A 201 -3.73 0.06 7.18
C LEU A 201 -4.24 -1.38 6.96
N PRO A 202 -5.55 -1.66 6.75
CA PRO A 202 -6.01 -3.01 6.44
C PRO A 202 -5.34 -3.64 5.20
N GLU A 203 -5.11 -2.86 4.15
CA GLU A 203 -4.43 -3.30 2.94
C GLU A 203 -2.95 -3.59 3.18
N LEU A 204 -2.29 -2.83 4.06
CA LEU A 204 -0.94 -3.16 4.50
C LEU A 204 -0.91 -4.46 5.29
N MET A 205 -1.83 -4.64 6.24
CA MET A 205 -1.86 -5.85 7.07
C MET A 205 -2.14 -7.10 6.23
N GLU A 206 -3.02 -7.00 5.22
CA GLU A 206 -3.24 -8.10 4.27
C GLU A 206 -1.99 -8.38 3.40
N LEU A 207 -1.20 -7.35 3.10
CA LEU A 207 0.09 -7.50 2.42
C LEU A 207 1.12 -8.19 3.34
N CYS A 208 1.18 -7.84 4.64
CA CYS A 208 2.01 -8.52 5.64
C CYS A 208 1.73 -10.02 5.68
N ASP A 209 0.45 -10.41 5.76
CA ASP A 209 0.02 -11.81 5.79
C ASP A 209 0.41 -12.60 4.53
N SER A 210 0.63 -11.91 3.41
CA SER A 210 0.94 -12.51 2.11
C SER A 210 2.42 -12.40 1.74
N ALA A 211 3.22 -11.72 2.55
CA ALA A 211 4.60 -11.40 2.22
C ALA A 211 5.51 -12.63 2.32
N PRO A 212 6.53 -12.76 1.46
CA PRO A 212 7.53 -13.80 1.59
C PRO A 212 8.29 -13.71 2.92
N GLU A 213 8.66 -14.85 3.50
CA GLU A 213 9.45 -14.91 4.75
C GLU A 213 10.73 -14.06 4.70
N SER A 214 11.34 -13.93 3.51
CA SER A 214 12.57 -13.14 3.31
C SER A 214 12.43 -11.64 3.59
N VAL A 215 11.20 -11.12 3.68
CA VAL A 215 10.92 -9.70 3.98
C VAL A 215 10.04 -9.53 5.22
N SER A 216 9.82 -10.61 5.98
CA SER A 216 8.87 -10.63 7.11
C SER A 216 9.24 -9.63 8.22
N ASP A 217 10.52 -9.56 8.59
CA ASP A 217 10.97 -8.65 9.66
C ASP A 217 10.85 -7.17 9.24
N ASP A 218 11.22 -6.87 8.01
CA ASP A 218 11.12 -5.54 7.42
C ASP A 218 9.65 -5.09 7.37
N ILE A 219 8.75 -5.95 6.90
CA ILE A 219 7.34 -5.57 6.75
C ILE A 219 6.63 -5.43 8.10
N CYS A 220 6.98 -6.23 9.11
CA CYS A 220 6.48 -6.06 10.48
C CYS A 220 6.94 -4.72 11.08
N THR A 221 8.21 -4.36 10.89
CA THR A 221 8.75 -3.06 11.34
C THR A 221 7.99 -1.91 10.68
N ILE A 222 7.79 -1.99 9.36
CA ILE A 222 7.03 -0.99 8.61
C ILE A 222 5.58 -0.93 9.08
N ALA A 223 4.93 -2.06 9.36
CA ALA A 223 3.55 -2.08 9.85
C ALA A 223 3.40 -1.31 11.17
N VAL A 224 4.36 -1.48 12.10
CA VAL A 224 4.35 -0.75 13.38
C VAL A 224 4.55 0.75 13.18
N LEU A 225 5.52 1.16 12.36
CA LEU A 225 5.71 2.58 12.02
C LEU A 225 4.49 3.15 11.30
N PHE A 226 3.85 2.36 10.45
CA PHE A 226 2.64 2.76 9.75
C PHE A 226 1.51 3.04 10.74
N MET A 227 1.33 2.22 11.78
CA MET A 227 0.35 2.47 12.85
C MET A 227 0.66 3.77 13.61
N LEU A 228 1.93 4.01 13.95
CA LEU A 228 2.37 5.25 14.58
C LEU A 228 2.00 6.48 13.73
N HIS A 229 2.40 6.48 12.46
CA HIS A 229 2.10 7.56 11.53
C HIS A 229 0.60 7.72 11.28
N ALA A 230 -0.16 6.63 11.24
CA ALA A 230 -1.60 6.67 11.06
C ALA A 230 -2.30 7.36 12.23
N ALA A 231 -1.93 7.04 13.47
CA ALA A 231 -2.48 7.69 14.65
C ALA A 231 -2.12 9.18 14.73
N ILE A 232 -0.86 9.53 14.44
CA ILE A 232 -0.42 10.94 14.38
C ILE A 232 -1.17 11.70 13.30
N GLU A 233 -1.42 11.09 12.13
CA GLU A 233 -2.17 11.71 11.03
C GLU A 233 -3.60 12.05 11.46
N GLN A 234 -4.29 11.14 12.18
CA GLN A 234 -5.64 11.39 12.69
C GLN A 234 -5.67 12.60 13.65
N GLY A 235 -4.69 12.70 14.54
CA GLY A 235 -4.59 13.83 15.48
C GLY A 235 -4.23 15.13 14.76
N LEU A 236 -3.03 15.22 14.18
CA LEU A 236 -2.48 16.48 13.67
C LEU A 236 -3.20 17.03 12.42
N LEU A 237 -3.70 16.15 11.54
CA LEU A 237 -4.29 16.57 10.25
C LEU A 237 -5.82 16.53 10.24
N TYR A 238 -6.43 15.71 11.09
CA TYR A 238 -7.90 15.57 11.13
C TYR A 238 -8.52 15.98 12.48
N GLY A 239 -7.71 16.35 13.47
CA GLY A 239 -8.19 16.76 14.80
C GLY A 239 -8.89 15.65 15.58
N ARG A 240 -8.70 14.39 15.19
CA ARG A 240 -9.29 13.23 15.86
C ARG A 240 -8.34 12.73 16.92
N VAL A 241 -8.72 12.96 18.17
CA VAL A 241 -7.99 12.55 19.37
C VAL A 241 -8.90 11.66 20.20
N GLY A 242 -8.30 10.73 20.94
CA GLY A 242 -9.04 9.78 21.76
C GLY A 242 -8.43 8.40 21.72
N ARG A 243 -8.66 7.65 22.79
CA ARG A 243 -8.20 6.28 22.91
C ARG A 243 -8.77 5.40 21.79
N GLU A 244 -10.01 5.62 21.38
CA GLU A 244 -10.66 4.86 20.32
C GLU A 244 -9.91 4.94 18.98
N VAL A 245 -9.26 6.08 18.71
CA VAL A 245 -8.45 6.28 17.49
C VAL A 245 -7.17 5.43 17.58
N LEU A 246 -6.52 5.42 18.76
CA LEU A 246 -5.35 4.58 19.01
C LEU A 246 -5.73 3.09 18.95
N ASP A 247 -6.81 2.71 19.62
CA ASP A 247 -7.30 1.34 19.65
C ASP A 247 -7.65 0.85 18.25
N GLU A 248 -8.33 1.66 17.42
CA GLU A 248 -8.60 1.29 16.03
C GLU A 248 -7.32 1.05 15.23
N THR A 249 -6.32 1.92 15.43
CA THR A 249 -5.07 1.90 14.67
C THR A 249 -4.15 0.76 15.08
N PHE A 250 -4.08 0.42 16.37
CA PHE A 250 -3.11 -0.55 16.92
C PHE A 250 -3.69 -1.93 17.20
N ALA A 251 -5.01 -2.13 17.17
CA ALA A 251 -5.66 -3.43 17.44
C ALA A 251 -5.44 -4.46 16.31
N TRP A 252 -4.21 -4.90 16.09
CA TRP A 252 -3.81 -5.86 15.04
C TRP A 252 -2.90 -6.95 15.60
N GLY A 253 -2.79 -8.08 14.89
CA GLY A 253 -1.97 -9.23 15.29
C GLY A 253 -2.76 -10.32 15.99
N ASN A 254 -2.09 -11.41 16.32
CA ASN A 254 -2.63 -12.59 16.99
C ASN A 254 -1.76 -12.92 18.22
N LYS A 255 -2.32 -13.69 19.16
CA LYS A 255 -1.63 -14.13 20.39
C LYS A 255 -0.40 -15.01 20.12
N ASP A 256 -0.39 -15.64 18.94
CA ASP A 256 0.67 -16.55 18.51
C ASP A 256 1.77 -15.84 17.72
N ASP A 257 1.65 -14.53 17.49
CA ASP A 257 2.64 -13.77 16.72
C ASP A 257 3.93 -13.54 17.52
N ASP A 258 5.03 -13.27 16.80
CA ASP A 258 6.31 -12.92 17.40
C ASP A 258 6.16 -11.76 18.40
N HIS A 259 6.54 -12.00 19.65
CA HIS A 259 6.46 -11.04 20.73
C HIS A 259 7.26 -9.75 20.44
N SER A 260 8.29 -9.81 19.58
CA SER A 260 9.17 -8.68 19.28
C SER A 260 8.43 -7.48 18.64
N TRP A 261 7.61 -7.74 17.61
CA TRP A 261 6.89 -6.65 16.93
C TRP A 261 5.70 -6.16 17.76
N ALA A 262 5.03 -7.06 18.49
CA ALA A 262 3.92 -6.72 19.38
C ALA A 262 4.36 -5.82 20.54
N GLU A 263 5.55 -6.05 21.11
CA GLU A 263 6.12 -5.16 22.13
C GLU A 263 6.40 -3.76 21.56
N THR A 264 6.96 -3.69 20.36
CA THR A 264 7.26 -2.40 19.69
C THR A 264 5.98 -1.65 19.31
N ARG A 265 4.95 -2.37 18.84
CA ARG A 265 3.60 -1.85 18.60
C ARG A 265 3.02 -1.21 19.86
N ASP A 266 3.02 -1.94 20.98
CA ASP A 266 2.43 -1.48 22.24
C ASP A 266 3.21 -0.29 22.82
N ARG A 267 4.54 -0.28 22.67
CA ARG A 267 5.39 0.85 23.03
C ARG A 267 5.05 2.11 22.26
N HIS A 268 4.84 2.03 20.94
CA HIS A 268 4.43 3.18 20.14
C HIS A 268 3.02 3.64 20.48
N ARG A 269 2.07 2.73 20.70
CA ARG A 269 0.72 3.08 21.18
C ARG A 269 0.79 3.86 22.49
N LEU A 270 1.59 3.40 23.45
CA LEU A 270 1.76 4.08 24.75
C LEU A 270 2.42 5.45 24.61
N SER A 271 3.41 5.61 23.71
CA SER A 271 4.07 6.91 23.48
C SER A 271 3.13 8.00 22.95
N LEU A 272 1.99 7.60 22.37
CA LEU A 272 0.94 8.50 21.88
C LEU A 272 -0.13 8.81 22.94
N CYS A 273 -0.08 8.20 24.12
CA CYS A 273 -1.01 8.56 25.19
C CYS A 273 -0.57 9.92 25.79
N PRO A 274 -1.51 10.82 26.13
CA PRO A 274 -1.21 12.02 26.88
C PRO A 274 -0.55 11.65 28.22
N ASN A 275 0.38 12.48 28.69
CA ASN A 275 1.00 12.25 29.99
C ASN A 275 -0.06 12.45 31.10
N ALA A 276 -0.25 11.43 31.94
CA ALA A 276 -1.21 11.48 33.05
C ALA A 276 -0.74 12.34 34.23
N ASP A 277 0.58 12.60 34.33
CA ASP A 277 1.17 13.40 35.41
C ASP A 277 0.78 14.89 35.34
N ASP A 278 0.21 15.35 34.21
CA ASP A 278 -0.21 16.75 34.00
C ASP A 278 -1.64 17.04 34.52
N ALA A 279 -2.39 16.02 34.98
CA ALA A 279 -3.81 16.19 35.36
C ALA A 279 -4.06 16.46 36.86
N ASP A 280 -3.08 16.20 37.73
CA ASP A 280 -3.24 16.27 39.20
C ASP A 280 -2.36 17.32 39.91
N ASP A 281 -1.45 18.02 39.21
CA ASP A 281 -0.58 19.04 39.81
C ASP A 281 -1.20 20.45 39.70
N ASP A 282 -2.07 20.78 40.66
CA ASP A 282 -2.56 22.15 40.97
C ASP A 282 -1.43 23.11 41.49
N ASP A 283 -0.15 22.73 41.38
CA ASP A 283 0.99 23.45 41.95
C ASP A 283 1.76 24.27 40.89
N ASP A 284 1.30 25.51 40.70
CA ASP A 284 2.01 26.77 40.37
C ASP A 284 3.54 26.73 40.09
N ASP A 285 4.01 26.00 39.07
CA ASP A 285 5.41 26.12 38.64
C ASP A 285 5.65 25.85 37.14
N ASN A 286 5.32 26.83 36.28
CA ASN A 286 5.96 27.20 34.99
C ASN A 286 6.40 26.13 33.95
N ASN A 287 6.14 24.85 34.13
CA ASN A 287 6.17 23.85 33.07
C ASN A 287 4.81 23.94 32.39
N ALA A 288 4.76 24.69 31.29
CA ALA A 288 3.56 24.73 30.47
C ALA A 288 3.12 23.30 30.14
N ASP A 289 1.91 22.94 30.54
CA ASP A 289 1.18 21.76 30.09
C ASP A 289 1.50 21.52 28.61
N GLU A 290 2.16 20.41 28.29
CA GLU A 290 2.52 20.13 26.90
C GLU A 290 1.23 19.86 26.13
N ASP A 291 0.76 20.84 25.35
CA ASP A 291 -0.35 20.68 24.41
C ASP A 291 -0.17 19.35 23.66
N TYR A 292 -1.18 18.49 23.69
CA TYR A 292 -1.13 17.18 23.03
C TYR A 292 -0.77 17.32 21.53
N GLY A 293 -1.15 18.43 20.89
CA GLY A 293 -0.69 18.78 19.55
C GLY A 293 0.83 18.91 19.43
N GLU A 294 1.50 19.52 20.42
CA GLU A 294 2.97 19.64 20.48
C GLU A 294 3.64 18.30 20.81
N GLN A 295 3.05 17.46 21.68
CA GLN A 295 3.51 16.09 21.89
C GLN A 295 3.54 15.31 20.56
N LEU A 296 2.45 15.34 19.79
CA LEU A 296 2.38 14.67 18.50
C LEU A 296 3.39 15.24 17.50
N LYS A 297 3.64 16.55 17.50
CA LYS A 297 4.69 17.18 16.68
C LYS A 297 6.11 16.78 17.09
N ARG A 298 6.37 16.57 18.38
CA ARG A 298 7.65 16.02 18.84
C ARG A 298 7.86 14.61 18.30
N ILE A 299 6.85 13.75 18.42
CA ILE A 299 6.94 12.36 17.96
C ILE A 299 7.12 12.29 16.43
N ILE A 300 6.40 13.12 15.66
CA ILE A 300 6.56 13.17 14.19
C ILE A 300 7.90 13.77 13.76
N TYR A 301 8.53 14.60 14.60
CA TYR A 301 9.89 15.09 14.35
C TYR A 301 10.94 14.00 14.56
N GLU A 302 10.76 13.15 15.57
CA GLU A 302 11.61 11.98 15.83
C GLU A 302 11.41 10.86 14.82
N ASN A 303 10.24 10.82 14.15
CA ASN A 303 9.89 9.86 13.13
C ASN A 303 9.43 10.61 11.86
N PRO A 304 10.35 11.15 11.03
CA PRO A 304 9.98 12.00 9.90
C PRO A 304 9.12 11.26 8.84
N PRO A 305 7.94 11.78 8.46
CA PRO A 305 7.06 11.13 7.47
C PRO A 305 7.72 10.90 6.12
N PHE A 306 8.62 11.81 5.71
CA PHE A 306 9.35 11.68 4.46
C PHE A 306 10.31 10.48 4.45
N GLU A 307 10.94 10.19 5.59
CA GLU A 307 11.85 9.06 5.76
C GLU A 307 11.06 7.76 5.79
N PHE A 308 10.00 7.71 6.61
CA PHE A 308 9.07 6.57 6.67
C PHE A 308 8.51 6.18 5.29
N GLU A 309 8.03 7.14 4.50
CA GLU A 309 7.57 6.85 3.13
C GLU A 309 8.70 6.30 2.24
N GLY A 310 9.94 6.75 2.47
CA GLY A 310 11.13 6.20 1.81
C GLY A 310 11.38 4.73 2.18
N GLU A 311 11.16 4.36 3.44
CA GLU A 311 11.25 2.95 3.87
C GLU A 311 10.14 2.10 3.23
N VAL A 312 8.91 2.62 3.13
CA VAL A 312 7.82 1.95 2.41
C VAL A 312 8.17 1.77 0.94
N LEU A 313 8.74 2.78 0.26
CA LEU A 313 9.24 2.64 -1.11
C LEU A 313 10.27 1.52 -1.24
N ASN A 314 11.22 1.46 -0.31
CA ASN A 314 12.26 0.42 -0.29
C ASN A 314 11.65 -0.98 -0.08
N LEU A 315 10.69 -1.12 0.83
CA LEU A 315 9.95 -2.37 1.05
C LEU A 315 9.28 -2.84 -0.24
N ILE A 316 8.56 -1.96 -0.94
CA ILE A 316 7.86 -2.31 -2.19
C ILE A 316 8.86 -2.71 -3.28
N GLN A 317 10.00 -2.02 -3.38
CA GLN A 317 11.07 -2.41 -4.31
C GLN A 317 11.71 -3.76 -3.94
N THR A 318 11.87 -4.06 -2.65
CA THR A 318 12.37 -5.35 -2.18
C THR A 318 11.37 -6.45 -2.52
N LEU A 319 10.06 -6.24 -2.31
CA LEU A 319 9.01 -7.15 -2.76
C LEU A 319 9.10 -7.41 -4.27
N GLN A 320 9.24 -6.37 -5.09
CA GLN A 320 9.40 -6.52 -6.54
C GLN A 320 10.60 -7.41 -6.94
N ARG A 321 11.69 -7.41 -6.15
CA ARG A 321 12.87 -8.25 -6.40
C ARG A 321 12.65 -9.72 -6.04
N THR A 322 11.66 -10.02 -5.19
CA THR A 322 11.31 -11.40 -4.84
C THR A 322 10.46 -12.08 -5.92
N TRP A 323 9.84 -11.31 -6.81
CA TRP A 323 8.93 -11.82 -7.82
C TRP A 323 9.65 -12.41 -9.02
N ASP A 324 9.04 -13.43 -9.61
CA ASP A 324 9.40 -13.85 -10.96
C ASP A 324 9.06 -12.71 -11.94
N ALA A 325 10.04 -12.34 -12.75
CA ALA A 325 9.85 -11.29 -13.76
C ALA A 325 8.77 -11.72 -14.76
N PRO A 326 7.77 -10.86 -15.08
CA PRO A 326 6.73 -11.20 -16.04
C PRO A 326 7.31 -11.68 -17.36
N ILE A 327 6.75 -12.75 -17.94
CA ILE A 327 7.28 -13.35 -19.18
C ILE A 327 7.37 -12.32 -20.31
N LEU A 328 6.39 -11.41 -20.41
CA LEU A 328 6.39 -10.33 -21.40
C LEU A 328 7.52 -9.31 -21.15
N ASN A 329 7.86 -9.00 -19.89
CA ASN A 329 9.02 -8.16 -19.55
C ASN A 329 10.33 -8.83 -19.96
N GLN A 330 10.45 -10.14 -19.68
CA GLN A 330 11.63 -10.89 -20.09
C GLN A 330 11.75 -10.83 -21.62
N LEU A 331 10.66 -11.11 -22.34
CA LEU A 331 10.59 -11.01 -23.80
C LEU A 331 11.06 -9.64 -24.29
N GLU A 332 10.52 -8.54 -23.78
CA GLU A 332 10.97 -7.19 -24.13
C GLU A 332 12.48 -7.02 -23.97
N GLN A 333 13.03 -7.49 -22.85
CA GLN A 333 14.46 -7.45 -22.52
C GLN A 333 15.32 -8.46 -23.30
N GLY A 334 14.73 -9.28 -24.16
CA GLY A 334 15.47 -10.28 -24.96
C GLY A 334 15.88 -11.52 -24.16
N LYS A 335 15.30 -11.71 -22.98
CA LYS A 335 15.53 -12.88 -22.12
C LYS A 335 14.25 -13.70 -22.13
N LEU A 336 14.30 -14.99 -22.34
CA LEU A 336 13.16 -15.86 -22.02
C LEU A 336 13.75 -16.97 -21.19
N PHE A 337 13.19 -17.24 -20.01
CA PHE A 337 13.64 -18.37 -19.22
C PHE A 337 13.69 -19.62 -20.11
N SER A 338 14.90 -20.19 -20.26
CA SER A 338 15.29 -21.31 -21.15
C SER A 338 15.70 -21.03 -22.61
N LEU A 339 15.74 -19.78 -23.10
CA LEU A 339 16.23 -19.45 -24.45
C LEU A 339 17.41 -18.47 -24.39
N GLY A 340 18.45 -18.72 -25.20
CA GLY A 340 19.54 -17.77 -25.40
C GLY A 340 19.08 -16.50 -26.14
N GLU A 341 19.85 -15.40 -26.07
CA GLU A 341 19.50 -14.11 -26.71
C GLU A 341 19.18 -14.26 -28.21
N ASP A 342 19.92 -15.12 -28.92
CA ASP A 342 19.71 -15.42 -30.35
C ASP A 342 18.38 -16.14 -30.62
N GLU A 343 17.97 -17.03 -29.71
CA GLU A 343 16.72 -17.78 -29.79
C GLU A 343 15.52 -16.88 -29.47
N VAL A 344 15.66 -15.94 -28.53
CA VAL A 344 14.66 -14.91 -28.24
C VAL A 344 14.52 -13.94 -29.41
N ALA A 345 15.63 -13.51 -30.03
CA ALA A 345 15.60 -12.68 -31.23
C ALA A 345 14.97 -13.41 -32.43
N ALA A 346 15.23 -14.72 -32.57
CA ALA A 346 14.57 -15.55 -33.57
C ALA A 346 13.07 -15.72 -33.29
N PHE A 347 12.66 -15.85 -32.03
CA PHE A 347 11.26 -15.92 -31.63
C PHE A 347 10.52 -14.59 -31.87
N LYS A 348 11.10 -13.44 -31.44
CA LYS A 348 10.54 -12.11 -31.73
C LYS A 348 10.27 -11.88 -33.21
N ARG A 349 11.21 -12.27 -34.08
CA ARG A 349 11.06 -12.18 -35.55
C ARG A 349 9.94 -13.05 -36.13
N ARG A 350 9.51 -14.10 -35.41
CA ARG A 350 8.42 -14.99 -35.84
C ARG A 350 7.06 -14.51 -35.33
N VAL A 351 7.01 -13.93 -34.13
CA VAL A 351 5.75 -13.53 -33.46
C VAL A 351 5.36 -12.08 -33.76
N VAL A 352 6.33 -11.17 -33.98
CA VAL A 352 6.03 -9.87 -34.56
C VAL A 352 5.60 -10.12 -36.00
N PHE A 353 4.31 -9.96 -36.27
CA PHE A 353 3.71 -10.16 -37.59
C PHE A 353 4.56 -9.46 -38.65
N ASN A 354 5.21 -10.25 -39.51
CA ASN A 354 5.65 -9.79 -40.82
C ASN A 354 4.38 -9.50 -41.64
N HIS A 355 3.77 -8.33 -41.40
CA HIS A 355 2.74 -7.74 -42.24
C HIS A 355 3.14 -6.30 -42.60
N SER A 356 4.35 -6.15 -43.12
CA SER A 356 4.59 -5.22 -44.23
C SER A 356 4.46 -5.99 -45.54
N GLY A 357 3.25 -6.48 -45.79
CA GLY A 357 2.82 -6.90 -47.11
C GLY A 357 2.51 -5.66 -47.94
N SER A 358 3.42 -5.40 -48.89
CA SER A 358 3.36 -4.63 -50.14
C SER A 358 2.29 -3.57 -50.39
#